data_AF-A0A699IGL7-F1
#
_entry.id   AF-A0A699IGL7-F1
#
_cell.length_a   1.000
_cell.length_b   1.000
_cell.length_c   1.000
_cell.angle_alpha   90.00
_cell.angle_beta   90.00
_cell.angle_gamma   90.00
#
_symmetry.space_group_name_H-M   'P 1'
#
loop_
_entity.id
_entity.type
_entity.pdbx_description
1 polymer ?
#
loop_
_entity_poly.entity_id
_entity_poly.type
_entity_poly.pdbx_seq_one_letter_code
_entity_poly.pdbx_strand_id
1 'polypeptide(L)'
;LDSSLQISHLFYADDAIFIGQWSQCNFDTIIRVLDVFYRASGLRINMNKSNLMGSKVGDPMSRIQSWHDVTEGMHTRLPKWKLKTLSIGGRLTLLKSVLYTIPIYHMSIFKVLMKVLQNMESIRARFFNGADVNSKKSSWVRWKSVLAAKDVDGLGASNLFALNRALMFKWVWRFFSQKNVEIKEHLIQET
;
A
#
# COMPACT_ATOMS: atom_id res chain seq x y z
N LEU A 1 -33.02 7.61 15.43
CA LEU A 1 -31.80 8.18 14.81
C LEU A 1 -30.63 7.59 15.57
N ASP A 2 -30.06 6.51 15.04
CA ASP A 2 -29.03 5.73 15.73
C ASP A 2 -27.72 6.52 15.79
N SER A 3 -27.26 6.79 17.01
CA SER A 3 -26.24 7.79 17.35
C SER A 3 -24.81 7.22 17.32
N SER A 4 -24.43 6.51 16.25
CA SER A 4 -23.04 6.07 16.07
C SER A 4 -22.53 6.09 14.62
N LEU A 5 -23.11 6.94 13.78
CA LEU A 5 -22.69 7.11 12.39
C LEU A 5 -21.32 7.82 12.32
N GLN A 6 -20.22 7.04 12.44
CA GLN A 6 -18.84 7.53 12.34
C GLN A 6 -18.40 7.55 10.87
N ILE A 7 -18.76 8.63 10.16
CA ILE A 7 -18.23 8.92 8.82
C ILE A 7 -17.44 10.24 8.88
N SER A 8 -16.16 10.14 8.57
CA SER A 8 -15.30 11.27 8.27
C SER A 8 -15.33 11.56 6.77
N HIS A 9 -15.16 12.82 6.39
CA HIS A 9 -15.14 13.24 4.99
C HIS A 9 -13.96 14.16 4.72
N LEU A 10 -13.45 14.14 3.50
CA LEU A 10 -12.41 15.03 3.00
C LEU A 10 -12.81 15.51 1.60
N PHE A 11 -12.98 16.81 1.44
CA PHE A 11 -13.27 17.44 0.16
C PHE A 11 -12.06 18.23 -0.31
N TYR A 12 -11.69 18.05 -1.57
CA TYR A 12 -10.66 18.84 -2.23
C TYR A 12 -11.04 19.04 -3.70
N ALA A 13 -11.32 20.28 -4.09
CA ALA A 13 -11.83 20.61 -5.43
C ALA A 13 -13.06 19.76 -5.81
N ASP A 14 -12.97 18.98 -6.88
CA ASP A 14 -14.00 18.05 -7.36
C ASP A 14 -13.96 16.66 -6.72
N ASP A 15 -12.94 16.37 -5.89
CA ASP A 15 -12.77 15.09 -5.23
C ASP A 15 -13.38 15.08 -3.82
N ALA A 16 -14.20 14.06 -3.55
CA ALA A 16 -14.79 13.78 -2.24
C ALA A 16 -14.37 12.38 -1.77
N ILE A 17 -13.80 12.31 -0.56
CA ILE A 17 -13.41 11.05 0.07
C ILE A 17 -14.25 10.87 1.34
N PHE A 18 -14.98 9.76 1.41
CA PHE A 18 -15.71 9.34 2.61
C PHE A 18 -14.95 8.20 3.30
N ILE A 19 -14.70 8.35 4.60
CA ILE A 19 -13.96 7.40 5.43
C ILE A 19 -14.88 6.99 6.58
N GLY A 20 -15.16 5.70 6.72
CA GLY A 20 -16.00 5.20 7.81
C GLY A 20 -15.85 3.71 7.99
N GLN A 21 -16.40 3.19 9.08
CA GLN A 21 -16.49 1.75 9.27
C GLN A 21 -17.43 1.13 8.24
N TRP A 22 -17.05 -0.04 7.73
CA TRP A 22 -17.90 -0.80 6.82
C TRP A 22 -19.15 -1.28 7.57
N SER A 23 -20.31 -0.75 7.20
CA SER A 23 -21.62 -1.17 7.67
C SER A 23 -22.64 -0.89 6.59
N GLN A 24 -23.63 -1.78 6.44
CA GLN A 24 -24.71 -1.61 5.47
C GLN A 24 -25.44 -0.26 5.70
N CYS A 25 -25.65 0.11 6.96
CA CYS A 25 -26.29 1.38 7.33
C CYS A 25 -25.47 2.60 6.89
N ASN A 26 -24.14 2.55 7.05
CA ASN A 26 -23.25 3.64 6.63
C ASN A 26 -23.22 3.77 5.11
N PHE A 27 -23.19 2.64 4.40
CA PHE A 27 -23.22 2.62 2.94
C PHE A 27 -24.53 3.20 2.40
N ASP A 28 -25.68 2.73 2.91
CA ASP A 28 -26.99 3.23 2.50
C ASP A 28 -27.15 4.73 2.77
N THR A 29 -26.57 5.22 3.88
CA THR A 29 -26.56 6.64 4.22
C THR A 29 -25.75 7.45 3.21
N ILE A 30 -24.54 7.00 2.85
CA ILE A 30 -23.72 7.67 1.83
C ILE A 30 -24.45 7.72 0.50
N ILE A 31 -25.04 6.61 0.06
CA ILE A 31 -25.82 6.57 -1.19
C ILE A 31 -27.00 7.54 -1.15
N ARG A 32 -27.72 7.63 -0.02
CA ARG A 32 -28.81 8.60 0.15
C ARG A 32 -28.31 10.05 0.08
N VAL A 33 -27.20 10.37 0.72
CA VAL A 33 -26.60 11.71 0.67
C VAL A 33 -26.20 12.08 -0.76
N LEU A 34 -25.60 11.14 -1.49
CA LEU A 34 -25.22 11.32 -2.89
C LEU A 34 -26.44 11.49 -3.82
N ASP A 35 -27.54 10.78 -3.56
CA ASP A 35 -28.80 10.95 -4.31
C ASP A 35 -29.44 12.33 -4.03
N VAL A 36 -29.47 12.76 -2.77
CA VAL A 36 -29.96 14.10 -2.38
C VAL A 36 -29.10 15.19 -3.03
N PHE A 37 -27.78 15.02 -3.03
CA PHE A 37 -26.86 15.94 -3.71
C PHE A 37 -27.15 16.04 -5.21
N TYR A 38 -27.34 14.91 -5.89
CA TYR A 38 -27.70 14.90 -7.31
C TYR A 38 -29.01 15.64 -7.58
N ARG A 39 -30.04 15.39 -6.76
CA ARG A 39 -31.35 16.05 -6.89
C ARG A 39 -31.28 17.56 -6.63
N ALA A 40 -30.45 17.99 -5.68
CA ALA A 40 -30.34 19.40 -5.30
C ALA A 40 -29.46 20.21 -6.27
N SER A 41 -28.37 19.62 -6.76
CA SER A 41 -27.37 20.32 -7.57
C SER A 41 -27.51 20.09 -9.08
N GLY A 42 -28.15 19.00 -9.49
CA GLY A 42 -28.14 18.52 -10.88
C GLY A 42 -26.80 17.92 -11.33
N LEU A 43 -25.81 17.84 -10.43
CA LEU A 43 -24.48 17.33 -10.75
C LEU A 43 -24.42 15.82 -10.57
N ARG A 44 -24.21 15.11 -11.68
CA ARG A 44 -24.15 13.64 -11.70
C ARG A 44 -22.76 13.14 -11.31
N ILE A 45 -22.72 12.21 -10.35
CA ILE A 45 -21.47 11.59 -9.90
C ILE A 45 -20.90 10.71 -11.01
N ASN A 46 -19.60 10.84 -11.24
CA ASN A 46 -18.91 10.04 -12.23
C ASN A 46 -18.52 8.67 -11.66
N MET A 47 -19.32 7.65 -11.96
CA MET A 47 -19.09 6.28 -11.49
C MET A 47 -17.82 5.64 -12.05
N ASN A 48 -17.32 6.09 -13.22
CA ASN A 48 -16.09 5.56 -13.80
C ASN A 48 -14.84 6.04 -13.04
N LYS A 49 -14.93 7.18 -12.36
CA LYS A 49 -13.84 7.73 -11.53
C LYS A 49 -14.00 7.40 -10.04
N SER A 50 -15.22 7.09 -9.60
CA SER A 50 -15.52 6.76 -8.21
C SER A 50 -15.03 5.34 -7.89
N ASN A 51 -14.19 5.19 -6.88
CA ASN A 51 -13.67 3.89 -6.46
C ASN A 51 -13.94 3.65 -4.97
N LEU A 52 -14.47 2.47 -4.66
CA LEU A 52 -14.67 2.02 -3.30
C LEU A 52 -13.45 1.20 -2.87
N MET A 53 -12.62 1.80 -2.01
CA MET A 53 -11.48 1.11 -1.43
C MET A 53 -11.81 0.63 -0.01
N GLY A 54 -11.94 -0.68 0.13
CA GLY A 54 -11.98 -1.33 1.45
C GLY A 54 -10.57 -1.64 1.91
N SER A 55 -10.19 -1.16 3.09
CA SER A 55 -9.11 -1.77 3.86
C SER A 55 -9.76 -2.57 4.99
N LYS A 56 -9.38 -3.84 5.17
CA LYS A 56 -9.81 -4.62 6.33
C LYS A 56 -9.09 -4.10 7.58
N VAL A 57 -9.51 -2.94 8.08
CA VAL A 57 -8.88 -2.27 9.23
C VAL A 57 -9.11 -3.03 10.56
N GLY A 58 -9.98 -4.04 10.58
CA GLY A 58 -10.21 -4.90 11.75
C GLY A 58 -9.50 -6.26 11.71
N ASP A 59 -8.98 -6.69 10.57
CA ASP A 59 -8.19 -7.93 10.53
C ASP A 59 -6.78 -7.62 11.02
N PRO A 60 -6.22 -8.40 11.96
CA PRO A 60 -4.86 -8.17 12.42
C PRO A 60 -3.93 -8.18 11.21
N MET A 61 -3.30 -7.04 10.90
CA MET A 61 -2.30 -6.95 9.82
C MET A 61 -1.05 -7.82 10.13
N SER A 62 -1.04 -8.43 11.32
CA SER A 62 -0.21 -9.56 11.74
C SER A 62 -0.62 -10.91 11.13
N ARG A 63 -1.63 -10.96 10.26
CA ARG A 63 -2.01 -12.15 9.48
C ARG A 63 -1.44 -12.06 8.07
N ILE A 64 -0.96 -13.19 7.57
CA ILE A 64 -0.43 -13.30 6.20
C ILE A 64 -1.52 -12.99 5.17
N GLN A 65 -2.76 -13.42 5.45
CA GLN A 65 -3.90 -13.24 4.54
C GLN A 65 -4.21 -11.76 4.24
N SER A 66 -3.97 -10.86 5.19
CA SER A 66 -4.20 -9.42 5.03
C SER A 66 -3.27 -8.77 3.99
N TRP A 67 -2.19 -9.46 3.62
CA TRP A 67 -1.23 -9.02 2.61
C TRP A 67 -1.44 -9.72 1.26
N HIS A 68 -2.45 -10.58 1.14
CA HIS A 68 -2.73 -11.33 -0.08
C HIS A 68 -2.91 -10.40 -1.27
N ASP A 69 -3.79 -9.41 -1.16
CA ASP A 69 -4.11 -8.45 -2.23
C ASP A 69 -2.86 -7.67 -2.69
N VAL A 70 -1.96 -7.34 -1.75
CA VAL A 70 -0.69 -6.66 -2.06
C VAL A 70 0.23 -7.60 -2.86
N THR A 71 0.37 -8.85 -2.40
CA THR A 71 1.22 -9.84 -3.09
C THR A 71 0.64 -10.24 -4.45
N GLU A 72 -0.68 -10.36 -4.56
CA GLU A 72 -1.39 -10.62 -5.80
C GLU A 72 -1.28 -9.45 -6.77
N GLY A 73 -1.37 -8.20 -6.28
CA GLY A 73 -1.12 -7.00 -7.06
C GLY A 73 0.30 -6.96 -7.65
N MET A 74 1.30 -7.44 -6.90
CA MET A 74 2.66 -7.62 -7.44
C MET A 74 2.68 -8.72 -8.51
N HIS A 75 2.06 -9.87 -8.25
CA HIS A 75 2.01 -10.99 -9.21
C HIS A 75 1.30 -10.65 -10.51
N THR A 76 0.17 -9.94 -10.48
CA THR A 76 -0.63 -9.62 -11.66
C THR A 76 -0.01 -8.54 -12.56
N ARG A 77 0.83 -7.66 -12.00
CA ARG A 77 1.56 -6.65 -12.78
C ARG A 77 2.78 -7.20 -13.51
N LEU A 78 3.37 -8.28 -13.00
CA LEU A 78 4.59 -8.88 -13.55
C LEU A 78 4.44 -9.46 -14.98
N PRO A 79 3.41 -10.29 -15.30
CA PRO A 79 3.19 -10.83 -16.63
C PRO A 79 2.92 -9.77 -17.70
N LYS A 80 2.39 -8.61 -17.31
CA LYS A 80 2.13 -7.50 -18.23
C LYS A 80 3.42 -6.92 -18.82
N TRP A 81 4.56 -7.16 -18.19
CA TRP A 81 5.84 -6.73 -18.68
C TRP A 81 6.47 -7.85 -19.51
N LYS A 82 6.85 -7.54 -20.76
CA LYS A 82 7.53 -8.46 -21.67
C LYS A 82 8.93 -8.79 -21.14
N LEU A 83 9.00 -9.60 -20.09
CA LEU A 83 10.19 -9.92 -19.31
C LEU A 83 11.38 -10.38 -20.14
N LYS A 84 11.10 -11.09 -21.24
CA LYS A 84 12.10 -11.61 -22.19
C LYS A 84 12.81 -10.51 -22.99
N THR A 85 12.24 -9.31 -23.10
CA THR A 85 12.79 -8.20 -23.89
C THR A 85 13.45 -7.11 -23.02
N LEU A 86 13.35 -7.20 -21.70
CA LEU A 86 13.92 -6.20 -20.80
C LEU A 86 15.37 -6.52 -20.43
N SER A 87 16.23 -5.50 -20.59
CA SER A 87 17.60 -5.50 -20.07
C SER A 87 17.62 -5.56 -18.54
N ILE A 88 18.77 -5.93 -17.96
CA ILE A 88 18.95 -5.99 -16.50
C ILE A 88 18.69 -4.63 -15.83
N GLY A 89 19.12 -3.54 -16.47
CA GLY A 89 18.86 -2.17 -16.02
C GLY A 89 17.38 -1.77 -16.12
N GLY A 90 16.69 -2.20 -17.18
CA GLY A 90 15.25 -2.00 -17.33
C GLY A 90 14.44 -2.73 -16.25
N ARG A 91 14.81 -3.98 -15.93
CA ARG A 91 14.20 -4.73 -14.83
C ARG A 91 14.47 -4.07 -13.48
N LEU A 92 15.70 -3.61 -13.22
CA LEU A 92 16.01 -2.88 -11.99
C LEU A 92 15.17 -1.62 -11.85
N THR A 93 14.99 -0.89 -12.94
CA THR A 93 14.20 0.35 -12.97
C THR A 93 12.73 0.09 -12.69
N LEU A 94 12.12 -0.92 -13.34
CA LEU A 94 10.74 -1.33 -13.07
C LEU A 94 10.55 -1.86 -11.65
N LEU A 95 11.55 -2.57 -11.13
CA LEU A 95 11.55 -3.06 -9.75
C LEU A 95 11.49 -1.91 -8.75
N LYS A 96 12.32 -0.87 -8.95
CA LYS A 96 12.39 0.32 -8.08
C LYS A 96 11.19 1.25 -8.24
N SER A 97 10.64 1.39 -9.44
CA SER A 97 9.53 2.33 -9.71
C SER A 97 8.15 1.73 -9.45
N VAL A 98 7.94 0.44 -9.76
CA VAL A 98 6.59 -0.15 -9.73
C VAL A 98 6.44 -1.23 -8.66
N LEU A 99 7.33 -2.21 -8.58
CA LEU A 99 7.20 -3.26 -7.55
C LEU A 99 7.43 -2.73 -6.13
N TYR A 100 8.16 -1.63 -6.02
CA TYR A 100 8.38 -0.94 -4.76
C TYR A 100 7.16 -0.15 -4.30
N THR A 101 6.43 0.48 -5.23
CA THR A 101 5.32 1.39 -4.91
C THR A 101 4.02 0.67 -4.54
N ILE A 102 3.84 -0.58 -4.96
CA ILE A 102 2.65 -1.39 -4.60
C ILE A 102 2.59 -1.68 -3.08
N PRO A 103 3.62 -2.26 -2.44
CA PRO A 103 3.58 -2.54 -1.02
C PRO A 103 3.87 -1.30 -0.14
N ILE A 104 4.46 -0.22 -0.67
CA ILE A 104 4.98 0.87 0.17
C ILE A 104 3.92 1.57 1.00
N TYR A 105 2.70 1.72 0.47
CA TYR A 105 1.59 2.34 1.18
C TYR A 105 1.25 1.52 2.45
N HIS A 106 1.03 0.22 2.30
CA HIS A 106 0.71 -0.66 3.41
C HIS A 106 1.89 -0.83 4.38
N MET A 107 3.13 -0.94 3.88
CA MET A 107 4.35 -1.01 4.70
C MET A 107 4.62 0.29 5.47
N SER A 108 4.11 1.42 5.00
CA SER A 108 4.27 2.71 5.67
C SER A 108 3.35 2.83 6.88
N ILE A 109 2.22 2.12 6.88
CA ILE A 109 1.19 2.21 7.93
C ILE A 109 1.35 1.07 8.94
N PHE A 110 1.77 -0.12 8.50
CA PHE A 110 1.80 -1.32 9.32
C PHE A 110 3.19 -1.96 9.41
N LYS A 111 3.51 -2.52 10.58
CA LYS A 111 4.64 -3.44 10.74
C LYS A 111 4.36 -4.73 10.00
N VAL A 112 5.21 -5.09 9.05
CA VAL A 112 5.00 -6.28 8.21
C VAL A 112 5.65 -7.51 8.84
N LEU A 113 4.96 -8.65 8.77
CA LEU A 113 5.52 -9.94 9.19
C LEU A 113 6.72 -10.33 8.31
N MET A 114 7.71 -10.96 8.93
CA MET A 114 8.91 -11.43 8.21
C MET A 114 8.56 -12.37 7.05
N LYS A 115 7.58 -13.27 7.23
CA LYS A 115 7.16 -14.21 6.18
C LYS A 115 6.57 -13.51 4.95
N VAL A 116 5.83 -12.43 5.16
CA VAL A 116 5.27 -11.61 4.06
C VAL A 116 6.39 -10.86 3.33
N LEU A 117 7.32 -10.27 4.08
CA LEU A 117 8.49 -9.59 3.49
C LEU A 117 9.33 -10.56 2.66
N GLN A 118 9.59 -11.76 3.16
CA GLN A 118 10.30 -12.81 2.43
C GLN A 118 9.56 -13.23 1.16
N ASN A 119 8.22 -13.34 1.22
CA ASN A 119 7.41 -13.63 0.03
C ASN A 119 7.55 -12.52 -1.03
N MET A 120 7.40 -11.25 -0.63
CA MET A 120 7.57 -10.10 -1.53
C MET A 120 8.99 -10.00 -2.10
N GLU A 121 10.02 -10.27 -1.29
CA GLU A 121 11.42 -10.34 -1.75
C GLU A 121 11.63 -11.46 -2.76
N SER A 122 11.02 -12.62 -2.56
CA SER A 122 11.05 -13.73 -3.52
C SER A 122 10.44 -13.33 -4.86
N ILE A 123 9.28 -12.64 -4.84
CA ILE A 123 8.63 -12.11 -6.04
C ILE A 123 9.57 -11.13 -6.79
N ARG A 124 10.18 -10.20 -6.07
CA ARG A 124 11.15 -9.23 -6.62
C ARG A 124 12.38 -9.92 -7.23
N ALA A 125 12.92 -10.93 -6.55
CA ALA A 125 14.07 -11.69 -7.00
C ALA A 125 13.79 -12.51 -8.26
N ARG A 126 12.62 -13.16 -8.33
CA ARG A 126 12.17 -13.91 -9.52
C ARG A 126 11.98 -12.99 -10.72
N PHE A 127 11.36 -11.84 -10.52
CA PHE A 127 11.19 -10.82 -11.55
C PHE A 127 12.52 -10.35 -12.13
N PHE A 128 13.45 -9.97 -11.24
CA PHE A 128 14.76 -9.45 -11.65
C PHE A 128 15.55 -10.47 -12.48
N ASN A 129 15.57 -11.72 -12.02
CA ASN A 129 16.22 -12.81 -12.74
C ASN A 129 15.48 -13.24 -14.02
N GLY A 130 14.27 -12.71 -14.29
CA GLY A 130 13.47 -13.07 -15.45
C GLY A 130 13.05 -14.54 -15.45
N ALA A 131 12.85 -15.11 -14.26
CA ALA A 131 12.36 -16.47 -14.10
C ALA A 131 10.88 -16.53 -14.50
N ASP A 132 10.54 -17.46 -15.39
CA ASP A 132 9.14 -17.74 -15.73
C ASP A 132 8.44 -18.43 -14.55
N VAL A 133 7.10 -18.39 -14.52
CA VAL A 133 6.26 -18.98 -13.46
C VAL A 133 6.58 -20.47 -13.27
N ASN A 134 6.93 -21.17 -14.36
CA ASN A 134 7.24 -22.60 -14.39
C ASN A 134 8.71 -22.96 -14.64
N SER A 135 9.64 -21.99 -14.68
CA SER A 135 11.05 -22.30 -14.98
C SER A 135 11.90 -22.42 -13.71
N LYS A 136 12.54 -23.57 -13.47
CA LYS A 136 13.66 -23.76 -12.53
C LYS A 136 14.95 -23.09 -13.04
N LYS A 137 14.88 -21.89 -13.63
CA LYS A 137 16.09 -21.19 -14.07
C LYS A 137 16.87 -20.77 -12.83
N SER A 138 18.14 -21.18 -12.78
CA SER A 138 19.09 -20.73 -11.76
C SER A 138 19.15 -19.21 -11.76
N SER A 139 19.19 -18.59 -10.58
CA SER A 139 19.34 -17.15 -10.45
C SER A 139 20.70 -16.74 -10.99
N TRP A 140 20.73 -16.00 -12.11
CA TRP A 140 21.97 -15.46 -12.69
C TRP A 140 22.63 -14.45 -11.76
N VAL A 141 21.84 -13.70 -10.99
CA VAL A 141 22.34 -12.72 -10.04
C VAL A 141 21.86 -13.07 -8.63
N ARG A 142 22.80 -13.15 -7.69
CA ARG A 142 22.51 -13.39 -6.28
C ARG A 142 21.71 -12.22 -5.72
N TRP A 143 20.51 -12.49 -5.20
CA TRP A 143 19.60 -11.45 -4.72
C TRP A 143 20.23 -10.52 -3.66
N LYS A 144 21.09 -11.06 -2.79
CA LYS A 144 21.83 -10.25 -1.81
C LYS A 144 22.75 -9.19 -2.43
N SER A 145 23.35 -9.45 -3.60
CA SER A 145 24.14 -8.45 -4.34
C SER A 145 23.25 -7.39 -4.98
N VAL A 146 22.04 -7.77 -5.42
CA VAL A 146 21.05 -6.80 -5.91
C VAL A 146 20.65 -5.80 -4.81
N LEU A 147 20.50 -6.31 -3.59
CA LEU A 147 20.13 -5.50 -2.41
C LEU A 147 21.29 -4.69 -1.83
N ALA A 148 22.53 -5.12 -2.05
CA ALA A 148 23.72 -4.45 -1.54
C ALA A 148 23.81 -3.02 -2.12
N ALA A 149 24.41 -2.12 -1.34
CA ALA A 149 24.58 -0.74 -1.76
C ALA A 149 25.64 -0.63 -2.87
N LYS A 150 25.58 0.46 -3.65
CA LYS A 150 26.41 0.62 -4.86
C LYS A 150 27.90 0.81 -4.57
N ASP A 151 28.20 1.32 -3.38
CA ASP A 151 29.53 1.50 -2.80
C ASP A 151 30.24 0.17 -2.50
N VAL A 152 29.49 -0.91 -2.31
CA VAL A 152 30.00 -2.28 -2.10
C VAL A 152 29.70 -3.19 -3.30
N ASP A 153 29.76 -2.64 -4.51
CA ASP A 153 29.50 -3.33 -5.79
C ASP A 153 28.10 -3.96 -5.91
N GLY A 154 27.12 -3.43 -5.20
CA GLY A 154 25.72 -3.84 -5.30
C GLY A 154 24.88 -3.02 -6.30
N LEU A 155 23.64 -3.46 -6.57
CA LEU A 155 22.71 -2.74 -7.46
C LEU A 155 21.82 -1.71 -6.72
N GLY A 156 21.93 -1.64 -5.39
CA GLY A 156 21.26 -0.67 -4.53
C GLY A 156 19.74 -0.79 -4.56
N ALA A 157 19.19 -2.00 -4.66
CA ALA A 157 17.77 -2.22 -4.42
C ALA A 157 17.49 -2.26 -2.91
N SER A 158 16.49 -1.52 -2.43
CA SER A 158 16.20 -1.49 -1.00
C SER A 158 15.66 -2.84 -0.50
N ASN A 159 16.17 -3.32 0.62
CA ASN A 159 15.62 -4.45 1.36
C ASN A 159 14.29 -4.04 2.01
N LEU A 160 13.20 -4.76 1.74
CA LEU A 160 11.86 -4.45 2.25
C LEU A 160 11.79 -4.45 3.79
N PHE A 161 12.59 -5.28 4.46
CA PHE A 161 12.64 -5.30 5.93
C PHE A 161 13.22 -3.99 6.49
N ALA A 162 14.36 -3.56 5.96
CA ALA A 162 14.99 -2.31 6.37
C ALA A 162 14.09 -1.12 6.02
N LEU A 163 13.45 -1.17 4.85
CA LEU A 163 12.52 -0.15 4.41
C LEU A 163 11.28 -0.04 5.30
N ASN A 164 10.61 -1.15 5.63
CA ASN A 164 9.44 -1.12 6.51
C ASN A 164 9.80 -0.47 7.85
N ARG A 165 10.93 -0.85 8.45
CA ARG A 165 11.42 -0.21 9.67
C ARG A 165 11.68 1.28 9.48
N ALA A 166 12.39 1.67 8.42
CA ALA A 166 12.68 3.08 8.14
C ALA A 166 11.41 3.92 7.95
N LEU A 167 10.38 3.38 7.29
CA LEU A 167 9.09 4.04 7.12
C LEU A 167 8.36 4.19 8.45
N MET A 168 8.34 3.16 9.30
CA MET A 168 7.77 3.25 10.64
C MET A 168 8.49 4.32 11.47
N PHE A 169 9.83 4.35 11.43
CA PHE A 169 10.62 5.39 12.11
C PHE A 169 10.36 6.79 11.58
N LYS A 170 10.13 6.95 10.27
CA LYS A 170 9.74 8.24 9.68
C LYS A 170 8.45 8.77 10.29
N TRP A 171 7.46 7.91 10.55
CA TRP A 171 6.20 8.32 11.20
C TRP A 171 6.38 8.61 12.68
N VAL A 172 7.15 7.79 13.39
CA VAL A 172 7.53 8.05 14.79
C VAL A 172 8.20 9.43 14.89
N TRP A 173 9.18 9.69 14.02
CA TRP A 173 9.86 10.98 13.96
C TRP A 173 8.91 12.14 13.65
N ARG A 174 8.01 11.96 12.66
CA ARG A 174 6.99 12.97 12.32
C ARG A 174 6.07 13.27 13.50
N PHE A 175 5.64 12.24 14.23
CA PHE A 175 4.81 12.40 15.42
C PHE A 175 5.52 13.20 16.51
N PHE A 176 6.80 12.90 16.77
CA PHE A 176 7.59 13.67 17.74
C PHE A 176 7.97 15.09 17.26
N SER A 177 8.15 15.27 15.95
CA SER A 177 8.56 16.55 15.35
C SER A 177 7.39 17.51 15.11
N GLN A 178 6.17 16.99 14.93
CA GLN A 178 4.97 17.82 14.86
C GLN A 178 4.62 18.32 16.27
N LYS A 179 5.15 19.49 16.62
CA LYS A 179 4.70 20.29 17.76
C LYS A 179 3.33 20.94 17.47
N ASN A 180 2.29 20.13 17.23
CA ASN A 180 0.91 20.63 17.33
C ASN A 180 0.41 20.34 18.75
N VAL A 181 0.10 21.42 19.45
CA VAL A 181 -0.13 21.48 20.90
C VAL A 181 -1.49 20.92 21.34
N GLU A 182 -2.40 20.57 20.43
CA GLU A 182 -3.80 20.24 20.82
C GLU A 182 -4.12 18.74 20.96
N ILE A 183 -3.25 17.82 20.54
CA ILE A 183 -3.55 16.37 20.60
C ILE A 183 -2.91 15.69 21.83
N LYS A 184 -2.06 16.41 22.58
CA LYS A 184 -1.35 15.82 23.72
C LYS A 184 -2.20 15.64 24.98
N GLU A 185 -3.29 16.39 25.15
CA GLU A 185 -4.07 16.31 26.39
C GLU A 185 -5.06 15.14 26.42
N HIS A 186 -5.56 14.67 25.27
CA HIS A 186 -6.56 13.59 25.26
C HIS A 186 -6.01 12.17 25.45
N LEU A 187 -4.73 11.92 25.19
CA LEU A 187 -4.15 10.58 25.37
C LEU A 187 -3.51 10.34 26.75
N ILE A 188 -3.35 11.38 27.56
CA ILE A 188 -2.73 11.25 28.90
C ILE A 188 -3.80 11.07 29.99
N GLN A 189 -5.09 11.30 29.70
CA GLN A 189 -6.18 11.09 30.68
C GLN A 189 -6.82 9.70 30.65
N GLU A 190 -6.49 8.84 29.68
CA GLU A 190 -7.03 7.47 29.58
C GLU A 190 -5.98 6.37 29.84
N THR A 191 -4.91 6.69 30.58
CA THR A 191 -3.97 5.70 31.15
C THR A 191 -3.94 5.84 32.66
#